data_AF-T1BVI5-F1
#
_entry.id   AF-T1BVI5-F1
#
_cell.length_a   1.000
_cell.length_b   1.000
_cell.length_c   1.000
_cell.angle_alpha   90.00
_cell.angle_beta   90.00
_cell.angle_gamma   90.00
#
_symmetry.space_group_name_H-M   'P 1'
#
loop_
_entity.id
_entity.type
_entity.pdbx_description
1 polymer ?
#
loop_
_entity_poly.entity_id
_entity_poly.type
_entity_poly.pdbx_seq_one_letter_code
_entity_poly.pdbx_strand_id
1 'polypeptide(L)'
;RGPARRFVFCLMPALLSGAMLTAVLYSAGEERLIPGTWLLLYGSAVLSATLLTAPVMMRLIGIMGALFVVLGGLAFELPPQWHNVVLGAGFGMLHLLFGLLIGRVEVREDSAA
;
A
#
# COMPACT_ATOMS: atom_id res chain seq x y z
N ARG A 1 7.86 -4.69 21.75
CA ARG A 1 8.07 -5.50 20.51
C ARG A 1 6.90 -5.19 19.57
N GLY A 2 6.96 -4.07 18.85
CA GLY A 2 5.76 -3.47 18.23
C GLY A 2 5.33 -4.15 16.92
N PRO A 3 4.01 -4.20 16.62
CA PRO A 3 3.46 -4.62 15.33
C PRO A 3 4.13 -3.92 14.13
N ALA A 4 4.50 -2.65 14.30
CA ALA A 4 5.19 -1.84 13.30
C ALA A 4 6.52 -2.45 12.80
N ARG A 5 7.29 -3.12 13.67
CA ARG A 5 8.56 -3.73 13.25
C ARG A 5 8.33 -4.94 12.34
N ARG A 6 7.25 -5.71 12.57
CA ARG A 6 6.86 -6.83 11.70
C ARG A 6 6.36 -6.34 10.35
N PHE A 7 5.61 -5.23 10.33
CA PHE A 7 5.20 -4.55 9.11
C PHE A 7 6.40 -4.14 8.25
N VAL A 8 7.43 -3.53 8.84
CA VAL A 8 8.65 -3.14 8.13
C VAL A 8 9.36 -4.34 7.49
N PHE A 9 9.38 -5.50 8.15
CA PHE A 9 9.94 -6.72 7.57
C PHE A 9 9.18 -7.23 6.33
N CYS A 10 7.86 -7.04 6.27
CA CYS A 10 7.08 -7.35 5.07
C CYS A 10 7.29 -6.31 3.95
N LEU A 11 7.55 -5.06 4.32
CA LEU A 11 7.73 -3.95 3.39
C LEU A 11 9.11 -3.98 2.69
N MET A 12 10.17 -4.32 3.42
CA MET A 12 11.55 -4.36 2.90
C MET A 12 11.71 -5.15 1.59
N PRO A 13 11.27 -6.42 1.47
CA PRO A 13 11.40 -7.17 0.23
C PRO A 13 10.60 -6.55 -0.92
N ALA A 14 9.40 -6.04 -0.64
CA ALA A 14 8.59 -5.38 -1.67
C ALA A 14 9.22 -4.08 -2.17
N LEU A 15 9.83 -3.28 -1.29
CA LEU A 15 10.57 -2.08 -1.68
C LEU A 15 11.80 -2.41 -2.51
N LEU A 16 12.55 -3.45 -2.12
CA LEU A 16 13.72 -3.90 -2.88
C LEU A 16 13.30 -4.38 -4.28
N SER A 17 12.27 -5.22 -4.37
CA SER A 17 11.71 -5.65 -5.65
C SER A 17 11.20 -4.49 -6.48
N GLY A 18 10.56 -3.49 -5.86
CA GLY A 18 10.09 -2.28 -6.52
C GLY A 18 11.21 -1.45 -7.09
N ALA A 19 12.29 -1.25 -6.35
CA ALA A 19 13.48 -0.54 -6.83
C ALA A 19 14.14 -1.27 -8.01
N MET A 20 14.29 -2.59 -7.92
CA MET A 20 14.83 -3.41 -9.01
C MET A 20 13.95 -3.35 -10.27
N LEU A 21 12.64 -3.53 -10.12
CA LEU A 21 11.70 -3.44 -11.24
C LEU A 21 11.66 -2.04 -11.85
N THR A 22 11.77 -0.99 -11.02
CA THR A 22 11.86 0.38 -11.52
C THR A 22 13.08 0.57 -12.41
N ALA A 23 14.25 0.08 -12.00
CA ALA A 23 15.47 0.18 -12.81
C ALA A 23 15.36 -0.58 -14.14
N VAL A 24 14.76 -1.77 -14.13
CA VAL A 24 14.53 -2.59 -15.32
C VAL A 24 13.53 -1.92 -16.27
N LEU A 25 12.37 -1.48 -15.76
CA LEU A 25 11.32 -0.84 -16.56
C LEU A 25 11.78 0.49 -17.15
N TYR A 26 12.52 1.28 -16.37
CA TYR A 26 13.11 2.52 -16.84
C TYR A 26 14.12 2.27 -17.97
N SER A 27 14.97 1.25 -17.83
CA SER A 27 15.92 0.87 -18.88
C SER A 27 15.23 0.35 -20.14
N ALA A 28 14.02 -0.21 -20.02
CA ALA A 28 13.21 -0.68 -21.13
C ALA A 28 12.37 0.43 -21.81
N GLY A 29 12.35 1.66 -21.26
CA GLY A 29 11.49 2.75 -21.74
C GLY A 29 10.01 2.60 -21.37
N GLU A 30 9.66 1.63 -20.53
CA GLU A 30 8.29 1.30 -20.13
C GLU A 30 7.90 2.02 -18.83
N GLU A 31 8.16 3.33 -18.78
CA GLU A 31 7.92 4.17 -17.59
C GLU A 31 6.46 4.14 -17.13
N ARG A 32 5.54 3.87 -18.07
CA ARG A 32 4.09 3.75 -17.81
C ARG A 32 3.73 2.61 -16.84
N LEU A 33 4.57 1.59 -16.72
CA LEU A 33 4.29 0.45 -15.86
C LEU A 33 4.76 0.68 -14.42
N ILE A 34 5.70 1.60 -14.20
CA ILE A 34 6.30 1.88 -12.88
C ILE A 34 5.23 2.20 -11.81
N PRO A 35 4.25 3.08 -12.05
CA PRO A 35 3.25 3.45 -11.06
C PRO A 35 2.37 2.27 -10.61
N GLY A 36 1.93 1.43 -11.56
CA GLY A 36 1.15 0.24 -11.26
C GLY A 36 1.94 -0.79 -10.46
N THR A 37 3.21 -0.98 -10.83
CA THR A 37 4.13 -1.85 -10.09
C THR A 37 4.32 -1.40 -8.64
N TRP A 38 4.50 -0.10 -8.39
CA TRP A 38 4.64 0.43 -7.02
C TRP A 38 3.40 0.17 -6.16
N LEU A 39 2.21 0.46 -6.70
CA LEU A 39 0.94 0.26 -5.99
C LEU A 39 0.67 -1.22 -5.71
N LEU A 40 0.95 -2.10 -6.67
CA LEU A 40 0.79 -3.55 -6.50
C LEU A 40 1.73 -4.10 -5.42
N LEU A 41 3.02 -3.78 -5.51
CA LEU A 41 4.01 -4.25 -4.52
C LEU A 41 3.70 -3.73 -3.13
N TYR A 42 3.29 -2.46 -3.03
CA TYR A 42 2.86 -1.88 -1.77
C TYR A 42 1.62 -2.59 -1.22
N GLY A 43 0.58 -2.79 -2.04
CA GLY A 43 -0.64 -3.50 -1.66
C GLY A 43 -0.37 -4.93 -1.19
N SER A 44 0.49 -5.68 -1.90
CA SER A 44 0.90 -7.03 -1.50
C SER A 44 1.66 -7.05 -0.17
N ALA A 45 2.54 -6.07 0.07
CA ALA A 45 3.23 -5.94 1.36
C ALA A 45 2.26 -5.63 2.50
N VAL A 46 1.31 -4.72 2.28
CA VAL A 46 0.26 -4.36 3.25
C VAL A 46 -0.65 -5.56 3.56
N LEU A 47 -1.08 -6.31 2.55
CA LEU A 47 -1.87 -7.53 2.73
C LEU A 47 -1.10 -8.58 3.55
N SER A 48 0.19 -8.76 3.27
CA SER A 48 1.04 -9.68 4.04
C SER A 48 1.19 -9.24 5.50
N ALA A 49 1.37 -7.93 5.73
CA ALA A 49 1.50 -7.38 7.07
C ALA A 49 0.18 -7.36 7.86
N THR A 50 -0.96 -7.38 7.18
CA THR A 50 -2.29 -7.45 7.80
C THR A 50 -2.41 -8.68 8.71
N LEU A 51 -1.85 -9.82 8.29
CA LEU A 51 -1.84 -11.08 9.05
C LEU A 51 -1.05 -10.98 10.37
N LEU A 52 -0.15 -10.02 10.48
CA LEU A 52 0.74 -9.84 11.64
C LEU A 52 0.25 -8.74 12.61
N THR A 53 -0.89 -8.11 12.30
CA THR A 53 -1.44 -6.95 13.02
C THR A 53 -2.57 -7.37 13.98
N ALA A 54 -2.94 -6.49 14.92
CA ALA A 54 -4.01 -6.73 15.89
C ALA A 54 -5.36 -7.06 15.19
N PRO A 55 -6.19 -7.96 15.77
CA PRO A 55 -7.45 -8.40 15.15
C PRO A 55 -8.39 -7.24 14.79
N VAL A 56 -8.41 -6.21 15.63
CA VAL A 56 -9.29 -5.04 15.49
C VAL A 56 -8.96 -4.21 14.23
N MET A 57 -7.68 -4.10 13.87
CA MET A 57 -7.22 -3.31 12.72
C MET A 57 -7.04 -4.16 11.46
N MET A 58 -6.98 -5.49 11.61
CA MET A 58 -6.75 -6.44 10.53
C MET A 58 -7.69 -6.19 9.34
N ARG A 59 -8.99 -5.98 9.61
CA ARG A 59 -9.98 -5.77 8.55
C ARG A 59 -9.74 -4.47 7.77
N LEU A 60 -9.39 -3.38 8.45
CA LEU A 60 -9.13 -2.09 7.82
C LEU A 60 -7.86 -2.12 6.96
N ILE A 61 -6.76 -2.64 7.51
CA ILE A 61 -5.47 -2.71 6.80
C ILE A 61 -5.57 -3.68 5.61
N GLY A 62 -6.31 -4.79 5.75
CA GLY A 62 -6.58 -5.73 4.67
C GLY A 62 -7.36 -5.11 3.52
N ILE A 63 -8.42 -4.34 3.81
CA ILE A 63 -9.18 -3.62 2.79
C ILE A 63 -8.28 -2.58 2.09
N MET A 64 -7.45 -1.84 2.85
CA MET A 64 -6.49 -0.89 2.28
C MET A 64 -5.53 -1.58 1.30
N GLY A 65 -4.92 -2.70 1.70
CA GLY A 65 -4.02 -3.47 0.85
C GLY A 65 -4.68 -4.01 -0.42
N ALA A 66 -5.91 -4.52 -0.30
CA ALA A 66 -6.69 -4.98 -1.46
C ALA A 66 -7.01 -3.85 -2.43
N LEU A 67 -7.40 -2.67 -1.92
CA LEU A 67 -7.65 -1.49 -2.74
C LEU A 67 -6.38 -1.04 -3.47
N PHE A 68 -5.21 -1.07 -2.82
CA PHE A 68 -3.93 -0.79 -3.48
C PHE A 68 -3.63 -1.74 -4.64
N VAL A 69 -3.88 -3.04 -4.46
CA VAL A 69 -3.70 -4.05 -5.51
C VAL A 69 -4.64 -3.77 -6.69
N VAL A 70 -5.92 -3.50 -6.42
CA VAL A 70 -6.90 -3.17 -7.47
C VAL A 70 -6.51 -1.89 -8.21
N LEU A 71 -6.12 -0.85 -7.47
CA LEU A 71 -5.69 0.44 -8.04
C LEU A 71 -4.43 0.27 -8.90
N GLY A 72 -3.47 -0.55 -8.45
CA GLY A 72 -2.25 -0.84 -9.20
C GLY A 72 -2.51 -1.66 -10.46
N GLY A 73 -3.48 -2.59 -10.43
CA GLY A 73 -3.94 -3.29 -11.62
C GLY A 73 -4.58 -2.35 -12.65
N LEU A 74 -5.46 -1.46 -12.20
CA LEU A 74 -6.09 -0.43 -13.06
C LEU A 74 -5.07 0.59 -13.60
N ALA A 75 -3.98 0.86 -12.86
CA ALA A 75 -2.94 1.78 -13.29
C ALA A 75 -2.24 1.35 -14.59
N PHE A 76 -2.20 0.04 -14.89
CA PHE A 76 -1.61 -0.47 -16.14
C PHE A 76 -2.46 -0.17 -17.37
N GLU A 77 -3.77 -0.05 -17.22
CA GLU A 77 -4.67 0.30 -18.32
C GLU A 77 -4.83 1.82 -18.52
N LEU A 78 -4.36 2.61 -17.56
CA LEU A 78 -4.55 4.05 -17.55
C LEU A 78 -3.50 4.81 -18.39
N PRO A 79 -3.90 5.90 -19.08
CA PRO A 79 -2.97 6.79 -19.77
C PRO A 79 -2.00 7.48 -18.79
N PRO A 80 -0.81 7.94 -19.22
CA PRO A 80 0.26 8.38 -18.32
C PRO A 80 -0.08 9.64 -17.56
N GLN A 81 -0.90 10.48 -18.17
CA GLN A 81 -1.47 11.67 -17.56
C GLN A 81 -2.26 11.35 -16.27
N TRP A 82 -2.79 10.13 -16.11
CA TRP A 82 -3.51 9.70 -14.92
C TRP A 82 -2.60 9.03 -13.88
N HIS A 83 -1.35 8.67 -14.21
CA HIS A 83 -0.47 7.96 -13.29
C HIS A 83 -0.16 8.76 -12.01
N ASN A 84 0.07 10.06 -12.13
CA ASN A 84 0.28 10.93 -10.97
C ASN A 84 -0.97 11.01 -10.08
N VAL A 85 -2.17 11.02 -10.69
CA VAL A 85 -3.44 11.01 -9.97
C VAL A 85 -3.64 9.69 -9.24
N VAL A 86 -3.32 8.57 -9.89
CA VAL A 86 -3.44 7.22 -9.31
C VAL A 86 -2.45 7.01 -8.17
N LEU A 87 -1.20 7.47 -8.32
CA LEU A 87 -0.22 7.48 -7.23
C LEU A 87 -0.67 8.37 -6.07
N GLY A 88 -1.18 9.57 -6.37
CA GLY A 88 -1.72 10.49 -5.36
C GLY A 88 -2.96 9.92 -4.64
N ALA A 89 -3.83 9.22 -5.35
CA ALA A 89 -4.99 8.55 -4.77
C ALA A 89 -4.59 7.40 -3.86
N GLY A 90 -3.65 6.54 -4.29
CA GLY A 90 -3.14 5.45 -3.46
C GLY A 90 -2.32 5.96 -2.27
N PHE A 91 -1.15 6.55 -2.54
CA PHE A 91 -0.21 6.95 -1.48
C PHE A 91 -0.70 8.13 -0.63
N GLY A 92 -1.53 9.02 -1.17
CA GLY A 92 -2.09 10.15 -0.44
C GLY A 92 -3.47 9.85 0.16
N MET A 93 -4.49 9.81 -0.69
CA MET A 93 -5.89 9.77 -0.25
C MET A 93 -6.19 8.50 0.56
N LEU A 94 -5.80 7.32 0.07
CA LEU A 94 -6.05 6.06 0.76
C LEU A 94 -5.37 6.05 2.14
N HIS A 95 -4.10 6.45 2.21
CA HIS A 95 -3.37 6.51 3.47
C HIS A 95 -3.99 7.47 4.48
N LEU A 96 -4.42 8.65 4.04
CA LEU A 96 -5.11 9.62 4.89
C LEU A 96 -6.41 9.04 5.44
N LEU A 97 -7.22 8.43 4.58
CA LEU A 97 -8.52 7.87 4.97
C LEU A 97 -8.37 6.73 5.98
N PHE A 98 -7.48 5.77 5.68
CA PHE A 98 -7.23 4.64 6.55
C PHE A 98 -6.48 5.02 7.82
N GLY A 99 -5.55 5.99 7.76
CA GLY A 99 -4.88 6.53 8.94
C GLY A 99 -5.87 7.18 9.92
N LEU A 100 -6.82 7.96 9.41
CA LEU A 100 -7.89 8.54 10.23
C LEU A 100 -8.82 7.47 10.81
N LEU A 101 -9.19 6.45 10.03
CA LEU A 101 -10.03 5.33 10.49
C LEU A 101 -9.36 4.52 11.60
N ILE A 102 -8.08 4.17 11.43
CA ILE A 102 -7.25 3.45 12.40
C ILE A 102 -7.16 4.24 13.70
N GLY A 103 -6.82 5.54 13.63
CA GLY A 103 -6.75 6.39 14.82
C GLY A 103 -8.09 6.53 15.56
N ARG A 104 -9.21 6.54 14.83
CA ARG A 104 -10.56 6.55 15.43
C ARG A 104 -10.89 5.25 16.17
N VAL A 105 -10.40 4.10 15.68
CA VAL A 105 -10.60 2.79 16.33
C VAL A 105 -9.78 2.71 17.61
N GLU A 106 -8.54 3.18 17.60
CA GLU A 106 -7.64 3.14 18.76
C GLU A 106 -8.18 4.02 19.92
N VAL A 107 -8.67 5.23 19.61
CA VAL A 107 -9.32 6.11 20.62
C VAL A 107 -10.59 5.49 21.23
N ARG A 108 -11.33 4.68 20.44
CA ARG A 108 -12.53 3.99 20.93
C ARG A 108 -12.17 2.89 21.93
N GLU A 109 -11.12 2.12 21.66
CA GLU A 109 -10.66 1.07 22.58
C GLU A 109 -10.13 1.68 23.89
N ASP A 110 -9.34 2.74 23.82
CA ASP A 110 -8.84 3.44 25.03
C ASP A 110 -9.97 4.02 25.89
N SER A 111 -11.11 4.38 25.30
CA SER A 111 -12.28 4.88 26.04
C SER A 111 -13.16 3.78 26.62
N ALA A 112 -12.99 2.52 26.19
CA ALA A 112 -13.76 1.37 26.64
C ALA A 112 -13.01 0.48 27.65
N ALA A 113 -11.71 0.72 27.84
CA ALA A 113 -10.83 0.08 28.81
C ALA A 113 -10.80 0.86 30.15
#